data_AF-A0A8C8IEQ1-F1
#
_entry.id   AF-A0A8C8IEQ1-F1
#
_cell.length_a   1.000
_cell.length_b   1.000
_cell.length_c   1.000
_cell.angle_alpha   90.00
_cell.angle_beta   90.00
_cell.angle_gamma   90.00
#
_symmetry.space_group_name_H-M   'P 1'
#
loop_
_entity.id
_entity.type
_entity.pdbx_description
1 polymer ?
#
loop_
_entity_poly.entity_id
_entity_poly.type
_entity_poly.pdbx_seq_one_letter_code
_entity_poly.pdbx_strand_id
1 'polypeptide(L)'
;ASRLKSHPTPAHFLFIILLDDLSTLSSYLIRISLKKMPSIRETLHEMGVSPAQLFAELAQKSKDDLSPSNGTAPTPLTNYLDTQYYGEISIGSPAQMFNVVFDTGSANLWVPSYSCSPLYTACFTHNRYDSSKSRTHIKNGTGFSIQYASGNVRGFLSEDVVVVGGIPVVQVFAEATALPAIPFIFAKFDGVLGMGYPNVAIDGITPVFDRIMSQHVLKEEVFSVYYSKDPMHKPGGELVMGGTDPEYYTGTFNYMGTSAAGKWEVNMKGVTVGEDMLFCKEGCTAVIDTGSSYITGPASSVSVLMKTIGATELAEGGYTVNCDLVKSLPSVTFHLGGHEYSLTEDDYILWQSQFGEDICSVTFRGLDVPPPTGPIWILGANFIARYYTEFDRRNNRIGFATAV
;
A
#
# COMPACT_ATOMS: atom_id res chain seq x y z
N ALA A 1 84.20 -41.78 11.90
CA ALA A 1 83.40 -43.03 11.89
C ALA A 1 82.19 -42.78 12.78
N SER A 2 80.93 -42.97 12.42
CA SER A 2 80.26 -43.80 11.41
C SER A 2 78.93 -43.14 11.05
N ARG A 3 78.59 -43.13 9.76
CA ARG A 3 77.25 -42.80 9.25
C ARG A 3 76.24 -43.85 9.71
N LEU A 4 75.08 -43.44 10.20
CA LEU A 4 73.85 -44.23 10.08
C LEU A 4 72.81 -43.40 9.31
N LYS A 5 72.39 -43.99 8.19
CA LYS A 5 71.29 -43.57 7.35
C LYS A 5 69.99 -44.10 7.96
N SER A 6 68.95 -43.28 8.01
CA SER A 6 67.57 -43.75 7.93
C SER A 6 66.77 -42.73 7.11
N HIS A 7 66.29 -43.18 5.94
CA HIS A 7 65.42 -42.43 5.04
C HIS A 7 64.04 -42.18 5.68
N PRO A 8 63.43 -40.99 5.51
CA PRO A 8 62.00 -40.80 5.65
C PRO A 8 61.28 -41.01 4.31
N THR A 9 60.14 -41.69 4.38
CA THR A 9 59.15 -41.87 3.31
C THR A 9 58.34 -40.58 3.04
N PRO A 10 57.75 -40.44 1.83
CA PRO A 10 57.24 -39.16 1.34
C PRO A 10 55.72 -39.06 1.49
N ALA A 11 55.22 -37.91 1.95
CA ALA A 11 53.93 -37.36 1.51
C ALA A 11 53.70 -36.02 2.21
N HIS A 12 54.07 -34.92 1.57
CA HIS A 12 53.35 -33.65 1.67
C HIS A 12 53.68 -32.85 0.42
N PHE A 13 52.85 -33.05 -0.61
CA PHE A 13 52.80 -32.17 -1.76
C PHE A 13 52.12 -30.87 -1.34
N LEU A 14 52.76 -29.76 -1.72
CA LEU A 14 52.27 -28.38 -1.66
C LEU A 14 50.81 -28.26 -2.13
N PHE A 15 50.05 -27.41 -1.46
CA PHE A 15 49.26 -26.42 -2.15
C PHE A 15 49.06 -25.16 -1.29
N ILE A 16 49.82 -24.12 -1.62
CA ILE A 16 49.48 -22.74 -1.32
C ILE A 16 48.45 -22.34 -2.39
N ILE A 17 47.18 -22.16 -2.00
CA ILE A 17 46.19 -21.42 -2.79
C ILE A 17 45.62 -20.33 -1.89
N LEU A 18 45.75 -19.11 -2.41
CA LEU A 18 45.01 -17.87 -2.13
C LEU A 18 43.78 -18.01 -1.23
N LEU A 19 43.84 -17.37 -0.06
CA LEU A 19 42.66 -16.86 0.65
C LEU A 19 42.55 -15.36 0.37
N ASP A 20 42.23 -15.02 -0.87
CA ASP A 20 41.69 -13.71 -1.26
C ASP A 20 40.38 -13.98 -2.02
N ASP A 21 39.36 -14.34 -1.26
CA ASP A 21 37.97 -14.25 -1.71
C ASP A 21 37.09 -14.07 -0.46
N LEU A 22 37.26 -12.92 0.19
CA LEU A 22 36.24 -12.42 1.10
C LEU A 22 35.08 -11.98 0.21
N SER A 23 34.22 -12.96 -0.11
CA SER A 23 32.98 -12.81 -0.83
C SER A 23 32.29 -11.50 -0.44
N THR A 24 32.16 -10.60 -1.40
CA THR A 24 31.23 -9.48 -1.33
C THR A 24 29.88 -10.03 -0.85
N LEU A 25 29.46 -9.69 0.38
CA LEU A 25 28.04 -9.76 0.72
C LEU A 25 27.36 -8.74 -0.18
N SER A 26 26.93 -9.19 -1.37
CA SER A 26 25.91 -8.52 -2.13
C SER A 26 24.70 -8.47 -1.21
N SER A 27 24.47 -7.31 -0.60
CA SER A 27 23.28 -7.04 0.18
C SER A 27 22.11 -7.07 -0.80
N TYR A 28 21.50 -8.24 -0.95
CA TYR A 28 20.41 -8.45 -1.89
C TYR A 28 19.22 -7.58 -1.49
N LEU A 29 18.67 -6.83 -2.44
CA LEU A 29 17.40 -6.14 -2.25
C LEU A 29 16.32 -7.17 -1.90
N ILE A 30 15.48 -6.86 -0.91
CA ILE A 30 14.43 -7.76 -0.46
C ILE A 30 13.16 -7.41 -1.21
N ARG A 31 12.68 -8.33 -2.04
CA ARG A 31 11.61 -8.09 -3.00
C ARG A 31 10.33 -8.81 -2.61
N ILE A 32 9.21 -8.10 -2.69
CA ILE A 32 7.87 -8.63 -2.50
C ILE A 32 7.07 -8.34 -3.75
N SER A 33 6.77 -9.39 -4.51
CA SER A 33 5.93 -9.30 -5.69
C SER A 33 4.51 -8.84 -5.31
N LEU A 34 4.03 -7.79 -5.97
CA LEU A 34 2.65 -7.31 -5.82
C LEU A 34 1.82 -7.85 -6.98
N LYS A 35 0.67 -8.45 -6.66
CA LYS A 35 -0.28 -8.97 -7.64
C LYS A 35 -1.38 -7.94 -7.83
N LYS A 36 -1.67 -7.61 -9.09
CA LYS A 36 -2.83 -6.78 -9.44
C LYS A 36 -4.12 -7.60 -9.26
N MET A 37 -5.15 -7.00 -8.70
CA MET A 37 -6.49 -7.56 -8.52
C MET A 37 -7.54 -6.56 -8.99
N PRO A 38 -8.72 -7.04 -9.44
CA PRO A 38 -9.87 -6.16 -9.56
C PRO A 38 -10.16 -5.52 -8.21
N SER A 39 -10.40 -4.22 -8.21
CA SER A 39 -10.90 -3.50 -7.04
C SER A 39 -12.30 -3.99 -6.66
N ILE A 40 -12.76 -3.61 -5.46
CA ILE A 40 -14.10 -3.95 -5.01
C ILE A 40 -15.15 -3.27 -5.91
N ARG A 41 -14.86 -2.04 -6.36
CA ARG A 41 -15.70 -1.33 -7.32
C ARG A 41 -15.81 -2.08 -8.65
N GLU A 42 -14.69 -2.50 -9.22
CA GLU A 42 -14.66 -3.26 -10.47
C GLU A 42 -15.42 -4.59 -10.32
N THR A 43 -15.19 -5.30 -9.22
CA THR A 43 -15.91 -6.55 -8.91
C THR A 43 -17.43 -6.33 -8.85
N LEU A 44 -17.89 -5.23 -8.24
CA LEU A 44 -19.32 -4.90 -8.18
C LEU A 44 -19.88 -4.57 -9.57
N HIS A 45 -19.16 -3.81 -10.39
CA HIS A 45 -19.57 -3.51 -11.77
C HIS A 45 -19.65 -4.77 -12.63
N GLU A 46 -18.68 -5.68 -12.54
CA GLU A 46 -18.71 -6.98 -13.23
C GLU A 46 -19.93 -7.83 -12.82
N MET A 47 -20.41 -7.66 -11.58
CA MET A 47 -21.63 -8.31 -11.08
C MET A 47 -22.93 -7.56 -11.45
N GLY A 48 -22.85 -6.43 -12.16
CA GLY A 48 -24.00 -5.58 -12.48
C GLY A 48 -24.59 -4.84 -11.27
N VAL A 49 -23.83 -4.71 -10.18
CA VAL A 49 -24.24 -4.04 -8.95
C VAL A 49 -23.68 -2.63 -8.93
N SER A 50 -24.54 -1.62 -8.73
CA SER A 50 -24.10 -0.23 -8.59
C SER A 50 -23.40 -0.02 -7.24
N PRO A 51 -22.11 0.40 -7.22
CA PRO A 51 -21.40 0.68 -5.98
C PRO A 51 -22.05 1.79 -5.15
N ALA A 52 -22.48 2.93 -5.73
CA ALA A 52 -23.09 3.98 -4.88
C ALA A 52 -24.41 3.58 -4.29
N GLN A 53 -25.26 2.82 -4.99
CA GLN A 53 -26.52 2.36 -4.41
C GLN A 53 -26.23 1.52 -3.17
N LEU A 54 -25.30 0.57 -3.30
CA LEU A 54 -24.88 -0.29 -2.20
C LEU A 54 -24.27 0.51 -1.03
N PHE A 55 -23.34 1.43 -1.32
CA PHE A 55 -22.65 2.21 -0.28
C PHE A 55 -23.52 3.31 0.34
N ALA A 56 -24.45 3.92 -0.42
CA ALA A 56 -25.39 4.90 0.11
C ALA A 56 -26.41 4.25 1.08
N GLU A 57 -26.91 3.05 0.74
CA GLU A 57 -27.77 2.28 1.65
C GLU A 57 -27.05 1.90 2.94
N LEU A 58 -25.75 1.59 2.87
CA LEU A 58 -24.93 1.25 4.04
C LEU A 58 -24.57 2.47 4.89
N ALA A 59 -24.26 3.60 4.26
CA ALA A 59 -23.98 4.86 4.94
C ALA A 59 -25.22 5.39 5.69
N GLN A 60 -26.43 5.12 5.19
CA GLN A 60 -27.67 5.39 5.92
C GLN A 60 -27.83 4.49 7.14
N LYS A 61 -27.46 3.20 7.05
CA LYS A 61 -27.51 2.26 8.19
C LYS A 61 -26.45 2.54 9.25
N SER A 62 -25.28 3.08 8.90
CA SER A 62 -24.20 3.34 9.88
C SER A 62 -24.47 4.54 10.80
N LYS A 63 -25.36 5.46 10.40
CA LYS A 63 -25.78 6.59 11.25
C LYS A 63 -26.57 6.17 12.49
N ASP A 64 -27.15 4.98 12.50
CA ASP A 64 -27.93 4.45 13.62
C ASP A 64 -27.09 3.73 14.70
N ASP A 65 -25.79 3.51 14.47
CA ASP A 65 -24.93 2.70 15.37
C ASP A 65 -23.77 3.51 16.01
N LEU A 66 -23.92 4.84 16.08
CA LEU A 66 -22.95 5.76 16.67
C LEU A 66 -23.03 5.74 18.21
N SER A 67 -22.49 4.69 18.82
CA SER A 67 -22.00 4.77 20.21
C SER A 67 -20.47 4.86 20.18
N PRO A 68 -19.87 6.01 20.54
CA PRO A 68 -18.42 6.11 20.68
C PRO A 68 -18.02 5.33 21.93
N SER A 69 -17.51 4.10 21.76
CA SER A 69 -16.77 3.44 22.82
C SER A 69 -15.37 4.06 22.92
N ASN A 70 -14.91 4.33 24.14
CA ASN A 70 -13.50 4.61 24.41
C ASN A 70 -12.64 3.47 23.82
N GLY A 71 -11.92 3.72 22.73
CA GLY A 71 -11.06 2.72 22.07
C GLY A 71 -11.18 2.63 20.54
N THR A 72 -12.06 3.41 19.89
CA THR A 72 -12.14 3.42 18.42
C THR A 72 -11.16 4.42 17.83
N ALA A 73 -10.22 3.96 17.00
CA ALA A 73 -9.29 4.83 16.29
C ALA A 73 -9.69 5.00 14.81
N PRO A 74 -9.81 6.25 14.31
CA PRO A 74 -10.19 6.51 12.93
C PRO A 74 -9.01 6.34 11.97
N THR A 75 -9.25 5.66 10.85
CA THR A 75 -8.39 5.67 9.65
C THR A 75 -9.14 6.40 8.55
N PRO A 76 -9.14 7.76 8.54
CA PRO A 76 -10.01 8.56 7.69
C PRO A 76 -9.66 8.50 6.20
N LEU A 77 -8.48 7.97 5.85
CA LEU A 77 -7.94 7.97 4.49
C LEU A 77 -8.33 6.74 3.67
N THR A 78 -8.77 5.67 4.33
CA THR A 78 -8.83 4.35 3.70
C THR A 78 -10.23 3.74 3.75
N ASN A 79 -10.74 3.37 2.58
CA ASN A 79 -11.96 2.56 2.42
C ASN A 79 -11.77 1.31 1.55
N TYR A 80 -10.56 1.17 0.98
CA TYR A 80 -10.09 0.11 0.09
C TYR A 80 -10.96 -0.21 -1.14
N LEU A 81 -11.92 0.66 -1.47
CA LEU A 81 -12.88 0.39 -2.56
C LEU A 81 -12.21 0.30 -3.92
N ASP A 82 -11.17 1.11 -4.10
CA ASP A 82 -10.43 1.23 -5.35
C ASP A 82 -9.06 0.54 -5.26
N THR A 83 -8.70 -0.13 -4.15
CA THR A 83 -7.39 -0.80 -3.99
C THR A 83 -7.24 -1.96 -4.96
N GLN A 84 -6.10 -2.02 -5.67
CA GLN A 84 -5.87 -2.98 -6.75
C GLN A 84 -4.60 -3.82 -6.60
N TYR A 85 -3.85 -3.70 -5.50
CA TYR A 85 -2.61 -4.46 -5.32
C TYR A 85 -2.53 -5.10 -3.93
N TYR A 86 -2.07 -6.35 -3.90
CA TYR A 86 -1.74 -7.07 -2.68
C TYR A 86 -0.42 -7.82 -2.84
N GLY A 87 0.25 -8.12 -1.73
CA GLY A 87 1.34 -9.08 -1.69
C GLY A 87 1.07 -10.16 -0.64
N GLU A 88 1.98 -11.13 -0.55
CA GLU A 88 1.82 -12.29 0.33
C GLU A 88 2.72 -12.16 1.57
N ILE A 89 2.15 -12.45 2.74
CA ILE A 89 2.87 -12.63 4.00
C ILE A 89 2.52 -13.97 4.61
N SER A 90 3.26 -14.39 5.64
CA SER A 90 2.85 -15.52 6.47
C SER A 90 2.90 -15.19 7.95
N ILE A 91 2.02 -15.82 8.73
CA ILE A 91 1.90 -15.65 10.17
C ILE A 91 1.90 -17.04 10.84
N GLY A 92 2.72 -17.22 11.86
CA GLY A 92 2.76 -18.41 12.71
C GLY A 92 3.70 -19.52 12.29
N SER A 93 3.75 -20.58 13.12
CA SER A 93 4.56 -21.78 12.88
C SER A 93 3.78 -23.07 13.17
N PRO A 94 3.38 -23.86 12.15
CA PRO A 94 3.63 -23.66 10.72
C PRO A 94 3.01 -22.37 10.15
N ALA A 95 3.64 -21.87 9.09
CA ALA A 95 3.26 -20.64 8.41
C ALA A 95 1.84 -20.72 7.82
N GLN A 96 1.01 -19.72 8.13
CA GLN A 96 -0.32 -19.52 7.56
C GLN A 96 -0.25 -18.32 6.59
N MET A 97 -0.64 -18.50 5.33
CA MET A 97 -0.47 -17.50 4.27
C MET A 97 -1.63 -16.51 4.23
N PHE A 98 -1.32 -15.24 3.98
CA PHE A 98 -2.31 -14.17 3.81
C PHE A 98 -1.94 -13.24 2.66
N ASN A 99 -2.94 -12.86 1.89
CA ASN A 99 -2.88 -11.78 0.91
C ASN A 99 -3.15 -10.46 1.63
N VAL A 100 -2.22 -9.51 1.60
CA VAL A 100 -2.36 -8.23 2.29
C VAL A 100 -2.11 -7.05 1.39
N VAL A 101 -2.87 -5.98 1.62
CA VAL A 101 -2.56 -4.66 1.08
C VAL A 101 -1.41 -4.07 1.89
N PHE A 102 -0.35 -3.64 1.22
CA PHE A 102 0.71 -2.84 1.83
C PHE A 102 0.28 -1.37 1.81
N ASP A 103 -0.08 -0.83 2.96
CA ASP A 103 -0.80 0.45 3.08
C ASP A 103 0.04 1.49 3.81
N THR A 104 0.57 2.49 3.11
CA THR A 104 1.32 3.60 3.73
C THR A 104 0.42 4.58 4.50
N GLY A 105 -0.90 4.56 4.29
CA GLY A 105 -1.89 5.34 5.03
C GLY A 105 -2.22 4.82 6.43
N SER A 106 -1.82 3.59 6.77
CA SER A 106 -2.02 2.98 8.10
C SER A 106 -0.75 2.33 8.65
N ALA A 107 -0.74 1.93 9.93
CA ALA A 107 0.46 1.41 10.60
C ALA A 107 0.26 0.07 11.33
N ASN A 108 -0.97 -0.43 11.41
CA ASN A 108 -1.27 -1.71 12.07
C ASN A 108 -1.32 -2.85 11.04
N LEU A 109 -0.91 -4.05 11.47
CA LEU A 109 -1.23 -5.30 10.76
C LEU A 109 -2.52 -5.88 11.33
N TRP A 110 -3.45 -6.26 10.45
CA TRP A 110 -4.62 -7.05 10.85
C TRP A 110 -4.96 -8.10 9.80
N VAL A 111 -5.46 -9.25 10.28
CA VAL A 111 -5.96 -10.35 9.44
C VAL A 111 -7.24 -10.94 10.04
N PRO A 112 -8.11 -11.60 9.24
CA PRO A 112 -9.30 -12.28 9.74
C PRO A 112 -8.92 -13.40 10.72
N SER A 113 -9.66 -13.51 11.83
CA SER A 113 -9.45 -14.57 12.83
C SER A 113 -10.29 -15.80 12.52
N TYR A 114 -9.78 -16.99 12.86
CA TYR A 114 -10.58 -18.21 12.89
C TYR A 114 -11.70 -18.14 13.94
N SER A 115 -11.56 -17.26 14.94
CA SER A 115 -12.57 -16.98 15.97
C SER A 115 -13.70 -16.07 15.50
N CYS A 116 -13.72 -15.66 14.22
CA CYS A 116 -14.75 -14.80 13.69
C CYS A 116 -16.14 -15.46 13.76
N SER A 117 -17.14 -14.72 14.24
CA SER A 117 -18.51 -15.23 14.41
C SER A 117 -19.10 -15.63 13.04
N PRO A 118 -19.88 -16.72 12.95
CA PRO A 118 -20.63 -17.10 11.75
C PRO A 118 -21.54 -15.99 11.18
N LEU A 119 -21.88 -14.99 12.00
CA LEU A 119 -22.65 -13.81 11.57
C LEU A 119 -21.84 -12.87 10.64
N TYR A 120 -20.51 -12.90 10.70
CA TYR A 120 -19.62 -12.10 9.85
C TYR A 120 -19.14 -12.93 8.66
N THR A 121 -20.00 -13.07 7.67
CA THR A 121 -19.79 -13.93 6.50
C THR A 121 -18.54 -13.57 5.69
N ALA A 122 -18.12 -12.29 5.67
CA ALA A 122 -16.89 -11.88 4.99
C ALA A 122 -15.64 -12.59 5.52
N CYS A 123 -15.56 -12.92 6.81
CA CYS A 123 -14.43 -13.70 7.32
C CYS A 123 -14.28 -15.07 6.65
N PHE A 124 -15.40 -15.69 6.24
CA PHE A 124 -15.41 -17.04 5.69
C PHE A 124 -15.05 -17.09 4.19
N THR A 125 -14.98 -15.94 3.53
CA THR A 125 -14.50 -15.82 2.13
C THR A 125 -12.99 -15.55 2.04
N HIS A 126 -12.31 -15.40 3.19
CA HIS A 126 -10.88 -15.06 3.28
C HIS A 126 -10.10 -16.13 4.06
N ASN A 127 -8.78 -16.10 3.90
CA ASN A 127 -7.89 -16.82 4.79
C ASN A 127 -8.04 -16.28 6.21
N ARG A 128 -8.01 -17.18 7.19
CA ARG A 128 -8.22 -16.86 8.61
C ARG A 128 -7.09 -17.41 9.44
N TYR A 129 -6.56 -16.56 10.33
CA TYR A 129 -5.52 -16.95 11.26
C TYR A 129 -6.08 -17.81 12.38
N ASP A 130 -5.52 -19.01 12.53
CA ASP A 130 -5.84 -19.98 13.55
C ASP A 130 -4.68 -20.07 14.54
N SER A 131 -4.79 -19.35 15.66
CA SER A 131 -3.79 -19.33 16.73
C SER A 131 -3.55 -20.71 17.34
N SER A 132 -4.55 -21.60 17.33
CA SER A 132 -4.41 -22.97 17.87
C SER A 132 -3.46 -23.85 17.07
N LYS A 133 -3.20 -23.48 15.81
CA LYS A 133 -2.26 -24.18 14.91
C LYS A 133 -0.85 -23.62 14.97
N SER A 134 -0.63 -22.45 15.56
CA SER A 134 0.69 -21.83 15.61
C SER A 134 1.40 -22.11 16.93
N ARG A 135 2.60 -22.70 16.85
CA ARG A 135 3.47 -22.98 18.00
C ARG A 135 4.19 -21.75 18.53
N THR A 136 4.25 -20.69 17.73
CA THR A 136 4.90 -19.41 18.06
C THR A 136 3.91 -18.35 18.52
N HIS A 137 2.62 -18.68 18.57
CA HIS A 137 1.58 -17.77 19.04
C HIS A 137 1.75 -17.44 20.52
N ILE A 138 1.64 -16.15 20.83
CA ILE A 138 1.57 -15.61 22.17
C ILE A 138 0.25 -14.84 22.29
N LYS A 139 -0.60 -15.26 23.23
CA LYS A 139 -1.89 -14.62 23.50
C LYS A 139 -1.67 -13.23 24.10
N ASN A 140 -2.28 -12.21 23.50
CA ASN A 140 -2.41 -10.87 24.09
C ASN A 140 -3.87 -10.64 24.54
N GLY A 141 -4.83 -10.70 23.61
CA GLY A 141 -6.26 -10.67 23.90
C GLY A 141 -6.85 -9.29 24.21
N THR A 142 -6.04 -8.23 24.20
CA THR A 142 -6.52 -6.84 24.32
C THR A 142 -7.46 -6.52 23.16
N GLY A 143 -8.63 -5.94 23.45
CA GLY A 143 -9.60 -5.58 22.41
C GLY A 143 -9.06 -4.51 21.46
N PHE A 144 -9.47 -4.59 20.19
CA PHE A 144 -8.99 -3.72 19.12
C PHE A 144 -10.14 -3.30 18.19
N SER A 145 -10.13 -2.04 17.73
CA SER A 145 -11.12 -1.52 16.79
C SER A 145 -10.53 -0.46 15.86
N ILE A 146 -10.59 -0.73 14.55
CA ILE A 146 -10.28 0.25 13.49
C ILE A 146 -11.57 0.74 12.86
N GLN A 147 -11.74 2.06 12.76
CA GLN A 147 -12.83 2.68 12.02
C GLN A 147 -12.35 3.10 10.63
N TYR A 148 -12.74 2.31 9.62
CA TYR A 148 -12.67 2.71 8.21
C TYR A 148 -13.91 3.52 7.83
N ALA A 149 -13.85 4.21 6.69
CA ALA A 149 -15.00 4.96 6.17
C ALA A 149 -16.22 4.06 5.89
N SER A 150 -15.99 2.78 5.57
CA SER A 150 -17.02 1.80 5.25
C SER A 150 -17.53 0.99 6.45
N GLY A 151 -16.90 1.10 7.62
CA GLY A 151 -17.30 0.36 8.82
C GLY A 151 -16.16 0.09 9.79
N ASN A 152 -16.48 -0.64 10.85
CA ASN A 152 -15.53 -1.00 11.92
C ASN A 152 -15.00 -2.41 11.75
N VAL A 153 -13.68 -2.55 11.69
CA VAL A 153 -13.01 -3.84 11.89
C VAL A 153 -12.70 -3.98 13.37
N ARG A 154 -13.34 -4.95 14.03
CA ARG A 154 -13.15 -5.19 15.47
C ARG A 154 -12.56 -6.57 15.72
N GLY A 155 -11.84 -6.69 16.83
CA GLY A 155 -11.06 -7.88 17.12
C GLY A 155 -10.34 -7.81 18.45
N PHE A 156 -9.23 -8.54 18.52
CA PHE A 156 -8.29 -8.50 19.62
C PHE A 156 -6.86 -8.62 19.12
N LEU A 157 -5.89 -8.19 19.92
CA LEU A 157 -4.48 -8.29 19.60
C LEU A 157 -3.95 -9.70 19.88
N SER A 158 -3.02 -10.14 19.04
CA SER A 158 -2.23 -11.36 19.17
C SER A 158 -0.79 -11.08 18.80
N GLU A 159 0.13 -11.89 19.30
CA GLU A 159 1.54 -11.83 18.93
C GLU A 159 1.96 -13.16 18.30
N ASP A 160 2.67 -13.09 17.18
CA ASP A 160 3.23 -14.26 16.51
C ASP A 160 4.41 -13.86 15.61
N VAL A 161 5.10 -14.84 15.05
CA VAL A 161 6.09 -14.63 14.00
C VAL A 161 5.36 -14.30 12.70
N VAL A 162 5.69 -13.15 12.12
CA VAL A 162 5.24 -12.72 10.80
C VAL A 162 6.44 -12.72 9.85
N VAL A 163 6.31 -13.30 8.67
CA VAL A 163 7.36 -13.32 7.65
C VAL A 163 6.94 -12.45 6.47
N VAL A 164 7.77 -11.45 6.15
CA VAL A 164 7.54 -10.47 5.07
C VAL A 164 8.80 -10.40 4.20
N GLY A 165 8.68 -10.70 2.91
CA GLY A 165 9.84 -10.75 2.01
C GLY A 165 10.94 -11.73 2.46
N GLY A 166 10.57 -12.80 3.17
CA GLY A 166 11.53 -13.74 3.76
C GLY A 166 12.18 -13.30 5.08
N ILE A 167 11.84 -12.12 5.61
CA ILE A 167 12.32 -11.65 6.92
C ILE A 167 11.30 -12.03 8.00
N PRO A 168 11.67 -12.87 8.99
CA PRO A 168 10.82 -13.14 10.15
C PRO A 168 10.92 -12.02 11.18
N VAL A 169 9.79 -11.52 11.66
CA VAL A 169 9.67 -10.57 12.79
C VAL A 169 8.68 -11.11 13.82
N VAL A 170 8.93 -10.85 15.11
CA VAL A 170 7.92 -11.04 16.15
C VAL A 170 7.03 -9.79 16.15
N GLN A 171 5.75 -9.96 15.86
CA GLN A 171 4.83 -8.86 15.62
C GLN A 171 3.56 -9.02 16.44
N VAL A 172 3.13 -7.92 17.06
CA VAL A 172 1.77 -7.77 17.59
C VAL A 172 0.86 -7.32 16.45
N PHE A 173 -0.22 -8.04 16.19
CA PHE A 173 -1.18 -7.74 15.13
C PHE A 173 -2.60 -7.96 15.63
N ALA A 174 -3.59 -7.45 14.89
CA ALA A 174 -4.99 -7.64 15.25
C ALA A 174 -5.62 -8.84 14.52
N GLU A 175 -6.24 -9.70 15.30
CA GLU A 175 -7.14 -10.75 14.87
C GLU A 175 -8.56 -10.18 14.73
N ALA A 176 -9.02 -9.95 13.50
CA ALA A 176 -10.35 -9.42 13.22
C ALA A 176 -11.42 -10.51 13.42
N THR A 177 -12.28 -10.33 14.43
CA THR A 177 -13.41 -11.23 14.74
C THR A 177 -14.75 -10.70 14.23
N ALA A 178 -14.79 -9.42 13.87
CA ALA A 178 -15.92 -8.76 13.25
C ALA A 178 -15.42 -7.96 12.03
N LEU A 179 -15.56 -8.57 10.86
CA LEU A 179 -15.26 -7.96 9.57
C LEU A 179 -16.58 -7.57 8.88
N PRO A 180 -16.83 -6.29 8.56
CA PRO A 180 -18.04 -5.87 7.87
C PRO A 180 -18.23 -6.64 6.57
N ALA A 181 -19.47 -7.06 6.28
CA ALA A 181 -19.74 -7.79 5.03
C ALA A 181 -19.35 -6.95 3.80
N ILE A 182 -19.72 -5.68 3.78
CA ILE A 182 -19.41 -4.77 2.69
C ILE A 182 -18.41 -3.73 3.22
N PRO A 183 -17.30 -3.46 2.52
CA PRO A 183 -16.94 -3.95 1.19
C PRO A 183 -16.20 -5.30 1.19
N PHE A 184 -15.81 -5.80 2.36
CA PHE A 184 -14.78 -6.84 2.46
C PHE A 184 -15.16 -8.18 1.84
N ILE A 185 -16.43 -8.57 1.74
CA ILE A 185 -16.84 -9.83 1.07
C ILE A 185 -16.43 -9.88 -0.41
N PHE A 186 -16.26 -8.71 -1.04
CA PHE A 186 -15.85 -8.58 -2.44
C PHE A 186 -14.34 -8.33 -2.57
N ALA A 187 -13.63 -8.12 -1.46
CA ALA A 187 -12.18 -7.96 -1.47
C ALA A 187 -11.50 -9.25 -1.93
N LYS A 188 -10.36 -9.10 -2.62
CA LYS A 188 -9.49 -10.22 -3.01
C LYS A 188 -8.25 -10.34 -2.12
N PHE A 189 -8.13 -9.47 -1.12
CA PHE A 189 -7.10 -9.48 -0.09
C PHE A 189 -7.71 -9.90 1.25
N ASP A 190 -6.95 -10.59 2.08
CA ASP A 190 -7.38 -11.07 3.39
C ASP A 190 -7.30 -9.97 4.45
N GLY A 191 -6.21 -9.19 4.44
CA GLY A 191 -5.93 -8.19 5.48
C GLY A 191 -5.10 -7.02 4.99
N VAL A 192 -4.60 -6.22 5.93
CA VAL A 192 -3.78 -5.03 5.63
C VAL A 192 -2.53 -5.07 6.49
N LEU A 193 -1.40 -4.74 5.88
CA LEU A 193 -0.13 -4.51 6.52
C LEU A 193 0.21 -3.03 6.39
N GLY A 194 0.06 -2.30 7.49
CA GLY A 194 0.41 -0.88 7.56
C GLY A 194 1.91 -0.62 7.41
N MET A 195 2.26 0.29 6.50
CA MET A 195 3.62 0.75 6.18
C MET A 195 3.86 2.21 6.64
N GLY A 196 2.93 2.75 7.42
CA GLY A 196 3.04 4.04 8.08
C GLY A 196 3.99 4.04 9.28
N TYR A 197 4.08 5.20 9.94
CA TYR A 197 4.96 5.40 11.08
C TYR A 197 4.34 4.94 12.41
N PRO A 198 5.14 4.70 13.47
CA PRO A 198 4.63 4.27 14.77
C PRO A 198 3.62 5.21 15.43
N ASN A 199 3.74 6.53 15.22
CA ASN A 199 2.86 7.54 15.81
C ASN A 199 1.43 7.53 15.24
N VAL A 200 1.21 6.86 14.10
CA VAL A 200 -0.14 6.65 13.55
C VAL A 200 -0.66 5.24 13.82
N ALA A 201 0.10 4.42 14.55
CA ALA A 201 -0.34 3.09 14.96
C ALA A 201 -1.35 3.18 16.11
N ILE A 202 -2.45 2.48 15.93
CA ILE A 202 -3.48 2.30 16.96
C ILE A 202 -2.86 1.50 18.11
N ASP A 203 -3.18 1.91 19.34
CA ASP A 203 -2.69 1.34 20.60
C ASP A 203 -1.15 1.36 20.77
N GLY A 204 -0.45 2.21 20.02
CA GLY A 204 1.02 2.37 20.12
C GLY A 204 1.79 1.13 19.66
N ILE A 205 1.17 0.27 18.86
CA ILE A 205 1.79 -0.96 18.35
C ILE A 205 2.92 -0.59 17.39
N THR A 206 4.11 -1.15 17.63
CA THR A 206 5.24 -0.98 16.70
C THR A 206 4.91 -1.59 15.33
N PRO A 207 4.96 -0.83 14.22
CA PRO A 207 4.67 -1.33 12.88
C PRO A 207 5.66 -2.41 12.43
N VAL A 208 5.26 -3.20 11.43
CA VAL A 208 6.07 -4.30 10.89
C VAL A 208 7.41 -3.80 10.35
N PHE A 209 7.42 -2.71 9.59
CA PHE A 209 8.65 -2.18 9.01
C PHE A 209 9.64 -1.70 10.09
N ASP A 210 9.15 -1.12 11.19
CA ASP A 210 9.98 -0.79 12.36
C ASP A 210 10.60 -2.01 13.02
N ARG A 211 9.85 -3.13 13.09
CA ARG A 211 10.40 -4.41 13.57
C ARG A 211 11.51 -4.91 12.64
N ILE A 212 11.34 -4.79 11.33
CA ILE A 212 12.36 -5.19 10.34
C ILE A 212 13.62 -4.32 10.49
N MET A 213 13.47 -2.99 10.55
CA MET A 213 14.60 -2.07 10.69
C MET A 213 15.40 -2.33 11.98
N SER A 214 14.73 -2.66 13.08
CA SER A 214 15.42 -2.94 14.35
C SER A 214 16.28 -4.22 14.33
N GLN A 215 16.14 -5.08 13.32
CA GLN A 215 17.04 -6.23 13.12
C GLN A 215 18.34 -5.87 12.37
N HIS A 216 18.45 -4.65 11.82
CA HIS A 216 19.61 -4.18 11.04
C HIS A 216 19.97 -5.10 9.85
N VAL A 217 18.95 -5.74 9.24
CA VAL A 217 19.11 -6.62 8.08
C VAL A 217 18.99 -5.89 6.74
N LEU A 218 18.44 -4.67 6.74
CA LEU A 218 18.31 -3.85 5.54
C LEU A 218 19.59 -3.06 5.30
N LYS A 219 20.01 -2.97 4.03
CA LYS A 219 21.13 -2.11 3.62
C LYS A 219 20.84 -0.63 3.93
N GLU A 220 19.62 -0.21 3.63
CA GLU A 220 19.12 1.14 3.85
C GLU A 220 17.75 1.04 4.55
N GLU A 221 17.46 1.91 5.51
CA GLU A 221 16.18 1.96 6.24
C GLU A 221 15.08 2.61 5.36
N VAL A 222 14.86 2.02 4.18
CA VAL A 222 13.93 2.50 3.15
C VAL A 222 13.14 1.33 2.55
N PHE A 223 11.98 1.64 1.99
CA PHE A 223 11.30 0.75 1.06
C PHE A 223 10.82 1.55 -0.15
N SER A 224 10.69 0.91 -1.30
CA SER A 224 10.24 1.53 -2.53
C SER A 224 9.16 0.69 -3.19
N VAL A 225 8.25 1.34 -3.93
CA VAL A 225 7.06 0.70 -4.50
C VAL A 225 6.93 1.06 -5.96
N TYR A 226 6.94 0.03 -6.80
CA TYR A 226 6.72 0.10 -8.24
C TYR A 226 5.40 -0.57 -8.59
N TYR A 227 4.62 0.06 -9.47
CA TYR A 227 3.44 -0.55 -10.10
C TYR A 227 3.62 -0.51 -11.61
N SER A 228 3.42 -1.65 -12.26
CA SER A 228 3.43 -1.72 -13.71
C SER A 228 2.19 -1.04 -14.27
N LYS A 229 2.38 -0.23 -15.31
CA LYS A 229 1.27 0.32 -16.11
C LYS A 229 0.64 -0.71 -17.02
N ASP A 230 1.40 -1.71 -17.47
CA ASP A 230 0.86 -2.81 -18.25
C ASP A 230 -0.03 -3.69 -17.35
N PRO A 231 -1.36 -3.74 -17.59
CA PRO A 231 -2.29 -4.54 -16.80
C PRO A 231 -2.05 -6.05 -16.91
N MET A 232 -1.30 -6.50 -17.92
CA MET A 232 -0.95 -7.90 -18.14
C MET A 232 0.40 -8.30 -17.54
N HIS A 233 1.19 -7.33 -17.06
CA HIS A 233 2.51 -7.58 -16.47
C HIS A 233 2.41 -8.44 -15.22
N LYS A 234 3.36 -9.38 -15.06
CA LYS A 234 3.46 -10.28 -13.91
C LYS A 234 4.90 -10.30 -13.38
N PRO A 235 5.13 -9.90 -12.11
CA PRO A 235 4.15 -9.41 -11.14
C PRO A 235 3.53 -8.06 -11.55
N GLY A 236 2.37 -7.68 -10.99
CA GLY A 236 1.72 -6.41 -11.33
C GLY A 236 2.44 -5.19 -10.76
N GLY A 237 3.32 -5.40 -9.79
CA GLY A 237 4.21 -4.41 -9.20
C GLY A 237 5.20 -5.08 -8.25
N GLU A 238 6.01 -4.30 -7.57
CA GLU A 238 6.96 -4.81 -6.58
C GLU A 238 7.17 -3.81 -5.44
N LEU A 239 7.22 -4.33 -4.21
CA LEU A 239 7.73 -3.61 -3.05
C LEU A 239 9.14 -4.11 -2.76
N VAL A 240 10.09 -3.18 -2.71
CA VAL A 240 11.50 -3.45 -2.46
C VAL A 240 11.90 -2.85 -1.12
N MET A 241 12.40 -3.66 -0.19
CA MET A 241 12.96 -3.19 1.08
C MET A 241 14.49 -3.16 1.01
N GLY A 242 15.08 -2.12 1.59
CA GLY A 242 16.53 -1.94 1.65
C GLY A 242 17.13 -1.12 0.50
N GLY A 243 16.32 -0.52 -0.37
CA GLY A 243 16.75 0.35 -1.45
C GLY A 243 15.73 0.49 -2.57
N THR A 244 16.21 0.88 -3.75
CA THR A 244 15.46 0.96 -5.02
C THR A 244 16.03 0.02 -6.06
N ASP A 245 15.19 -0.46 -6.97
CA ASP A 245 15.65 -1.20 -8.16
C ASP A 245 15.91 -0.26 -9.35
N PRO A 246 17.17 -0.15 -9.85
CA PRO A 246 17.49 0.61 -11.06
C PRO A 246 16.75 0.18 -12.33
N GLU A 247 16.21 -1.04 -12.39
CA GLU A 247 15.42 -1.51 -13.54
C GLU A 247 14.03 -0.85 -13.62
N TYR A 248 13.54 -0.28 -12.52
CA TYR A 248 12.18 0.30 -12.44
C TYR A 248 12.11 1.80 -12.66
N TYR A 249 13.24 2.48 -12.92
CA TYR A 249 13.21 3.93 -13.16
C TYR A 249 14.26 4.43 -14.14
N THR A 250 13.99 5.62 -14.66
CA THR A 250 14.95 6.43 -15.42
C THR A 250 15.23 7.74 -14.70
N GLY A 251 16.39 8.35 -15.01
CA GLY A 251 16.80 9.60 -14.40
C GLY A 251 17.27 9.42 -12.95
N THR A 252 16.95 10.39 -12.10
CA THR A 252 17.39 10.44 -10.70
C THR A 252 16.21 10.69 -9.78
N PHE A 253 16.29 10.16 -8.55
CA PHE A 253 15.32 10.46 -7.52
C PHE A 253 15.38 11.92 -7.08
N ASN A 254 14.22 12.57 -7.05
CA ASN A 254 14.03 13.88 -6.43
C ASN A 254 13.39 13.67 -5.06
N TYR A 255 14.08 14.09 -4.01
CA TYR A 255 13.67 13.87 -2.63
C TYR A 255 13.07 15.12 -2.01
N MET A 256 12.03 14.94 -1.20
CA MET A 256 11.42 15.98 -0.40
C MET A 256 11.14 15.48 1.02
N GLY A 257 11.47 16.31 2.01
CA GLY A 257 11.19 16.00 3.42
C GLY A 257 9.68 15.92 3.67
N THR A 258 9.28 15.05 4.60
CA THR A 258 7.86 14.96 4.99
C THR A 258 7.41 16.25 5.68
N SER A 259 6.18 16.70 5.40
CA SER A 259 5.63 17.96 5.93
C SER A 259 5.36 17.91 7.44
N ALA A 260 5.17 16.71 7.98
CA ALA A 260 5.04 16.43 9.40
C ALA A 260 5.88 15.20 9.78
N ALA A 261 6.41 15.21 11.00
CA ALA A 261 7.09 14.04 11.54
C ALA A 261 6.09 12.88 11.65
N GLY A 262 6.48 11.71 11.14
CA GLY A 262 5.69 10.51 11.34
C GLY A 262 4.50 10.35 10.38
N LYS A 263 4.53 10.93 9.19
CA LYS A 263 3.52 10.71 8.15
C LYS A 263 4.13 10.78 6.75
N TRP A 264 3.60 9.99 5.82
CA TRP A 264 3.97 10.04 4.40
C TRP A 264 3.24 11.18 3.67
N GLU A 265 3.46 12.40 4.16
CA GLU A 265 2.84 13.62 3.68
C GLU A 265 3.90 14.60 3.18
N VAL A 266 3.60 15.31 2.09
CA VAL A 266 4.47 16.32 1.48
C VAL A 266 3.70 17.61 1.20
N ASN A 267 4.41 18.72 1.10
CA ASN A 267 3.82 20.01 0.72
C ASN A 267 3.71 20.10 -0.82
N MET A 268 2.50 20.39 -1.30
CA MET A 268 2.18 20.60 -2.70
C MET A 268 1.83 22.07 -2.94
N LYS A 269 2.52 22.70 -3.90
CA LYS A 269 2.41 24.15 -4.18
C LYS A 269 1.56 24.51 -5.39
N GLY A 270 0.86 23.52 -5.94
CA GLY A 270 0.05 23.74 -7.12
C GLY A 270 -0.46 22.45 -7.73
N VAL A 271 -1.63 22.54 -8.33
CA VAL A 271 -2.14 21.55 -9.28
C VAL A 271 -2.51 22.31 -10.55
N THR A 272 -1.80 22.00 -11.64
CA THR A 272 -2.01 22.57 -12.97
C THR A 272 -2.79 21.61 -13.83
N VAL A 273 -3.76 22.12 -14.59
CA VAL A 273 -4.57 21.35 -15.54
C VAL A 273 -4.40 21.99 -16.91
N GLY A 274 -3.74 21.28 -17.82
CA GLY A 274 -3.26 21.89 -19.06
C GLY A 274 -2.23 22.98 -18.76
N GLU A 275 -2.57 24.24 -19.07
CA GLU A 275 -1.69 25.39 -18.83
C GLU A 275 -2.03 26.17 -17.56
N ASP A 276 -3.20 25.92 -16.96
CA ASP A 276 -3.73 26.73 -15.86
C ASP A 276 -3.49 26.08 -14.50
N MET A 277 -2.82 26.80 -13.60
CA MET A 277 -2.75 26.40 -12.18
C MET A 277 -4.09 26.68 -11.50
N LEU A 278 -4.85 25.63 -11.21
CA LEU A 278 -6.21 25.72 -10.68
C LEU A 278 -6.27 25.62 -9.15
N PHE A 279 -5.43 24.79 -8.53
CA PHE A 279 -5.53 24.47 -7.10
C PHE A 279 -4.21 24.63 -6.35
N CYS A 280 -4.28 24.65 -5.01
CA CYS A 280 -3.14 24.64 -4.10
C CYS A 280 -2.10 25.77 -4.29
N LYS A 281 -2.50 26.94 -4.81
CA LYS A 281 -1.61 28.10 -5.01
C LYS A 281 -0.94 28.57 -3.72
N GLU A 282 -1.70 28.56 -2.62
CA GLU A 282 -1.20 28.92 -1.28
C GLU A 282 -0.50 27.75 -0.56
N GLY A 283 -0.34 26.62 -1.24
CA GLY A 283 0.12 25.36 -0.65
C GLY A 283 -1.02 24.50 -0.11
N CYS A 284 -0.85 23.20 -0.19
CA CYS A 284 -1.71 22.19 0.42
C CYS A 284 -0.89 20.94 0.77
N THR A 285 -1.50 20.01 1.51
CA THR A 285 -0.85 18.75 1.86
C THR A 285 -1.24 17.65 0.88
N ALA A 286 -0.27 16.85 0.44
CA ALA A 286 -0.49 15.62 -0.31
C ALA A 286 0.04 14.42 0.49
N VAL A 287 -0.79 13.41 0.71
CA VAL A 287 -0.42 12.10 1.27
C VAL A 287 -0.02 11.18 0.11
N ILE A 288 1.06 10.42 0.26
CA ILE A 288 1.46 9.40 -0.69
C ILE A 288 1.02 8.04 -0.15
N ASP A 289 0.03 7.43 -0.80
CA ASP A 289 -0.74 6.32 -0.23
C ASP A 289 -0.78 5.10 -1.15
N THR A 290 -0.10 4.02 -0.76
CA THR A 290 -0.14 2.74 -1.48
C THR A 290 -1.41 1.93 -1.18
N GLY A 291 -2.16 2.29 -0.14
CA GLY A 291 -3.46 1.71 0.19
C GLY A 291 -4.59 2.18 -0.71
N SER A 292 -4.43 3.33 -1.38
CA SER A 292 -5.35 3.87 -2.38
C SER A 292 -4.82 3.66 -3.80
N SER A 293 -5.67 3.32 -4.77
CA SER A 293 -5.26 3.35 -6.18
C SER A 293 -5.47 4.72 -6.81
N TYR A 294 -6.67 5.28 -6.66
CA TYR A 294 -7.05 6.54 -7.30
C TYR A 294 -6.45 7.76 -6.59
N ILE A 295 -6.33 8.84 -7.36
CA ILE A 295 -5.95 10.14 -6.82
C ILE A 295 -7.19 10.79 -6.22
N THR A 296 -7.07 11.23 -4.98
CA THR A 296 -8.17 11.83 -4.24
C THR A 296 -7.83 13.26 -3.85
N GLY A 297 -8.81 14.15 -3.90
CA GLY A 297 -8.67 15.54 -3.46
C GLY A 297 -9.97 16.09 -2.89
N PRO A 298 -9.97 17.33 -2.38
CA PRO A 298 -11.17 17.99 -1.87
C PRO A 298 -12.29 17.96 -2.92
N ALA A 299 -13.52 17.66 -2.52
CA ALA A 299 -14.62 17.39 -3.45
C ALA A 299 -14.88 18.59 -4.39
N SER A 300 -14.77 19.81 -3.87
CA SER A 300 -14.89 21.03 -4.67
C SER A 300 -13.79 21.18 -5.73
N SER A 301 -12.54 20.85 -5.39
CA SER A 301 -11.42 20.93 -6.32
C SER A 301 -11.55 19.88 -7.42
N VAL A 302 -11.89 18.65 -7.04
CA VAL A 302 -12.08 17.56 -8.01
C VAL A 302 -13.27 17.85 -8.92
N SER A 303 -14.39 18.38 -8.40
CA SER A 303 -15.53 18.78 -9.24
C SER A 303 -15.14 19.81 -10.31
N VAL A 304 -14.32 20.81 -9.95
CA VAL A 304 -13.78 21.79 -10.92
C VAL A 304 -12.86 21.10 -11.93
N LEU A 305 -11.95 20.22 -11.49
CA LEU A 305 -11.07 19.46 -12.38
C LEU A 305 -11.87 18.65 -13.40
N MET A 306 -12.88 17.91 -12.95
CA MET A 306 -13.72 17.07 -13.80
C MET A 306 -14.47 17.89 -14.85
N LYS A 307 -14.99 19.06 -14.46
CA LYS A 307 -15.61 20.00 -15.40
C LYS A 307 -14.62 20.51 -16.44
N THR A 308 -13.39 20.83 -16.03
CA THR A 308 -12.33 21.32 -16.94
C THR A 308 -11.94 20.28 -18.00
N ILE A 309 -11.87 19.00 -17.61
CA ILE A 309 -11.52 17.91 -18.55
C ILE A 309 -12.74 17.37 -19.33
N GLY A 310 -13.94 17.93 -19.13
CA GLY A 310 -15.17 17.48 -19.79
C GLY A 310 -15.67 16.11 -19.31
N ALA A 311 -15.31 15.69 -18.10
CA ALA A 311 -15.77 14.44 -17.53
C ALA A 311 -17.20 14.55 -16.99
N THR A 312 -17.98 13.49 -17.17
CA THR A 312 -19.36 13.39 -16.70
C THR A 312 -19.40 12.55 -15.43
N GLU A 313 -20.07 13.06 -14.41
CA GLU A 313 -20.28 12.32 -13.17
C GLU A 313 -21.25 11.16 -13.38
N LEU A 314 -20.86 9.98 -12.90
CA LEU A 314 -21.70 8.79 -12.91
C LEU A 314 -22.63 8.80 -11.70
N ALA A 315 -23.85 8.26 -11.85
CA ALA A 315 -24.82 8.17 -10.76
C ALA A 315 -24.27 7.39 -9.55
N GLU A 316 -23.36 6.45 -9.82
CA GLU A 316 -22.64 5.63 -8.86
C GLU A 316 -21.39 6.28 -8.23
N GLY A 317 -21.21 7.58 -8.48
CA GLY A 317 -20.05 8.35 -8.06
C GLY A 317 -18.82 8.01 -8.91
N GLY A 318 -18.00 9.03 -9.14
CA GLY A 318 -16.87 8.94 -10.08
C GLY A 318 -17.21 9.54 -11.41
N TYR A 319 -16.28 9.44 -12.35
CA TYR A 319 -16.34 10.22 -13.57
C TYR A 319 -15.94 9.39 -14.78
N THR A 320 -16.63 9.61 -15.89
CA THR A 320 -16.33 9.02 -17.19
C THR A 320 -16.09 10.12 -18.22
N VAL A 321 -15.33 9.80 -19.26
CA VAL A 321 -15.09 10.66 -20.43
C VAL A 321 -15.47 9.90 -21.70
N ASN A 322 -15.71 10.61 -22.79
CA ASN A 322 -15.82 9.96 -24.09
C ASN A 322 -14.46 9.35 -24.47
N CYS A 323 -14.43 8.02 -24.68
CA CYS A 323 -13.22 7.29 -25.07
C CYS A 323 -12.56 7.83 -26.34
N ASP A 324 -13.33 8.34 -27.31
CA ASP A 324 -12.81 8.93 -28.55
C ASP A 324 -12.01 10.22 -28.31
N LEU A 325 -12.25 10.90 -27.18
CA LEU A 325 -11.63 12.18 -26.83
C LEU A 325 -10.48 12.06 -25.83
N VAL A 326 -10.17 10.84 -25.35
CA VAL A 326 -9.14 10.62 -24.33
C VAL A 326 -7.81 11.24 -24.70
N LYS A 327 -7.35 11.05 -25.95
CA LYS A 327 -6.08 11.61 -26.46
C LYS A 327 -6.04 13.13 -26.56
N SER A 328 -7.17 13.81 -26.38
CA SER A 328 -7.25 15.28 -26.36
C SER A 328 -7.35 15.86 -24.94
N LEU A 329 -7.41 15.01 -23.91
CA LEU A 329 -7.52 15.46 -22.54
C LEU A 329 -6.22 16.13 -22.07
N PRO A 330 -6.30 17.17 -21.23
CA PRO A 330 -5.12 17.90 -20.78
C PRO A 330 -4.36 17.12 -19.72
N SER A 331 -3.04 17.30 -19.63
CA SER A 331 -2.27 16.76 -18.51
C SER A 331 -2.69 17.38 -17.18
N VAL A 332 -2.52 16.61 -16.09
CA VAL A 332 -2.66 17.08 -14.72
C VAL A 332 -1.30 17.04 -14.03
N THR A 333 -0.79 18.20 -13.63
CA THR A 333 0.57 18.34 -13.09
C THR A 333 0.53 18.75 -11.62
N PHE A 334 1.18 17.95 -10.78
CA PHE A 334 1.36 18.22 -9.35
C PHE A 334 2.72 18.89 -9.10
N HIS A 335 2.72 19.98 -8.34
CA HIS A 335 3.93 20.75 -8.01
C HIS A 335 4.42 20.38 -6.61
N LEU A 336 5.38 19.45 -6.53
CA LEU A 336 5.85 18.84 -5.28
C LEU A 336 7.35 19.09 -5.11
N GLY A 337 7.78 19.59 -3.95
CA GLY A 337 9.21 19.77 -3.65
C GLY A 337 9.98 20.68 -4.62
N GLY A 338 9.30 21.56 -5.38
CA GLY A 338 9.93 22.40 -6.40
C GLY A 338 10.08 21.72 -7.77
N HIS A 339 9.53 20.53 -7.96
CA HIS A 339 9.50 19.79 -9.21
C HIS A 339 8.06 19.59 -9.71
N GLU A 340 7.94 19.38 -11.02
CA GLU A 340 6.67 19.12 -11.70
C GLU A 340 6.49 17.62 -11.97
N TYR A 341 5.35 17.08 -11.54
CA TYR A 341 4.96 15.69 -11.73
C TYR A 341 3.67 15.64 -12.55
N SER A 342 3.84 15.58 -13.88
CA SER A 342 2.76 15.55 -14.86
C SER A 342 2.23 14.13 -15.14
N LEU A 343 0.93 13.94 -14.96
CA LEU A 343 0.18 12.80 -15.44
C LEU A 343 -0.47 13.12 -16.79
N THR A 344 -0.25 12.28 -17.79
CA THR A 344 -0.94 12.36 -19.08
C THR A 344 -2.26 11.59 -19.03
N GLU A 345 -3.06 11.67 -20.09
CA GLU A 345 -4.33 10.97 -20.19
C GLU A 345 -4.19 9.46 -19.95
N ASP A 346 -3.09 8.86 -20.39
CA ASP A 346 -2.79 7.43 -20.19
C ASP A 346 -2.53 7.05 -18.72
N ASP A 347 -2.21 8.03 -17.87
CA ASP A 347 -1.91 7.82 -16.46
C ASP A 347 -3.15 7.88 -15.56
N TYR A 348 -4.17 8.66 -15.96
CA TYR A 348 -5.36 8.92 -15.15
C TYR A 348 -6.69 8.48 -15.79
N ILE A 349 -6.65 7.88 -16.98
CA ILE A 349 -7.81 7.23 -17.60
C ILE A 349 -7.65 5.71 -17.54
N LEU A 350 -8.65 5.04 -16.97
CA LEU A 350 -8.79 3.59 -16.98
C LEU A 350 -9.76 3.19 -18.09
N TRP A 351 -9.22 2.56 -19.14
CA TRP A 351 -10.02 1.98 -20.23
C TRP A 351 -10.50 0.58 -19.85
N GLN A 352 -11.80 0.33 -19.99
CA GLN A 352 -12.43 -0.97 -19.78
C GLN A 352 -13.40 -1.24 -20.92
N SER A 353 -13.40 -2.45 -21.46
CA SER A 353 -14.43 -2.88 -22.41
C SER A 353 -15.42 -3.79 -21.69
N GLN A 354 -16.65 -3.34 -21.52
CA GLN A 354 -17.72 -4.08 -20.86
C GLN A 354 -18.87 -4.31 -21.84
N PHE A 355 -19.26 -5.57 -22.04
CA PHE A 355 -20.37 -5.95 -22.92
C PHE A 355 -20.30 -5.40 -24.36
N GLY A 356 -19.10 -5.09 -24.86
CA GLY A 356 -18.88 -4.52 -26.19
C GLY A 356 -18.98 -2.99 -26.27
N GLU A 357 -19.14 -2.32 -25.13
CA GLU A 357 -19.01 -0.86 -24.99
C GLU A 357 -17.72 -0.50 -24.24
N ASP A 358 -17.02 0.51 -24.74
CA ASP A 358 -15.81 1.02 -24.11
C ASP A 358 -16.18 2.08 -23.08
N ILE A 359 -15.69 1.90 -21.87
CA ILE A 359 -15.89 2.78 -20.71
C ILE A 359 -14.52 3.35 -20.33
N CYS A 360 -14.40 4.67 -20.38
CA CYS A 360 -13.19 5.40 -20.02
C CYS A 360 -13.40 6.13 -18.71
N SER A 361 -13.04 5.47 -17.61
CA SER A 361 -13.21 6.00 -16.26
C SER A 361 -12.03 6.89 -15.88
N VAL A 362 -12.30 8.01 -15.23
CA VAL A 362 -11.28 8.90 -14.67
C VAL A 362 -10.89 8.40 -13.27
N THR A 363 -9.59 8.27 -12.99
CA THR A 363 -9.07 7.77 -11.72
C THR A 363 -8.83 8.88 -10.68
N PHE A 364 -9.70 9.89 -10.70
CA PHE A 364 -9.76 10.98 -9.73
C PHE A 364 -11.05 10.89 -8.91
N ARG A 365 -10.97 11.16 -7.60
CA ARG A 365 -12.12 11.12 -6.68
C ARG A 365 -12.16 12.31 -5.74
N GLY A 366 -13.36 12.83 -5.52
CA GLY A 366 -13.62 13.83 -4.48
C GLY A 366 -13.82 13.16 -3.13
N LEU A 367 -13.06 13.59 -2.12
CA LEU A 367 -13.25 13.19 -0.72
C LEU A 367 -12.91 14.37 0.19
N ASP A 368 -13.85 14.75 1.04
CA ASP A 368 -13.61 15.76 2.06
C ASP A 368 -13.15 15.09 3.35
N VAL A 369 -11.85 15.13 3.59
CA VAL A 369 -11.25 14.66 4.84
C VAL A 369 -11.48 15.74 5.92
N PRO A 370 -12.11 15.41 7.06
CA PRO A 370 -12.41 16.42 8.08
C PRO A 370 -11.15 16.88 8.83
N PRO A 371 -11.18 18.07 9.45
CA PRO A 371 -10.14 18.49 10.40
C PRO A 371 -10.00 17.51 11.57
N PRO A 372 -8.80 17.35 12.17
CA PRO A 372 -7.58 18.14 11.94
C PRO A 372 -6.71 17.65 10.79
N THR A 373 -7.05 16.53 10.15
CA THR A 373 -6.22 15.93 9.10
C THR A 373 -6.36 16.68 7.78
N GLY A 374 -7.60 16.94 7.33
CA GLY A 374 -7.86 17.62 6.06
C GLY A 374 -7.95 19.14 6.15
N PRO A 375 -7.98 19.84 4.99
CA PRO A 375 -8.08 19.28 3.64
C PRO A 375 -6.74 18.76 3.09
N ILE A 376 -6.77 17.64 2.37
CA ILE A 376 -5.58 17.00 1.78
C ILE A 376 -5.87 16.42 0.40
N TRP A 377 -4.81 16.21 -0.36
CA TRP A 377 -4.80 15.32 -1.52
C TRP A 377 -4.20 13.96 -1.13
N ILE A 378 -4.59 12.90 -1.81
CA ILE A 378 -4.03 11.56 -1.68
C ILE A 378 -3.57 11.13 -3.07
N LEU A 379 -2.26 10.93 -3.23
CA LEU A 379 -1.64 10.46 -4.45
C LEU A 379 -1.47 8.94 -4.34
N GLY A 380 -2.39 8.21 -4.97
CA GLY A 380 -2.48 6.75 -4.91
C GLY A 380 -1.58 6.01 -5.91
N ALA A 381 -1.85 4.71 -6.08
CA ALA A 381 -1.13 3.83 -6.99
C ALA A 381 -1.05 4.33 -8.43
N ASN A 382 -2.05 5.08 -8.95
CA ASN A 382 -1.97 5.69 -10.28
C ASN A 382 -0.81 6.70 -10.41
N PHE A 383 -0.57 7.51 -9.39
CA PHE A 383 0.57 8.43 -9.36
C PHE A 383 1.88 7.64 -9.22
N ILE A 384 1.91 6.63 -8.35
CA ILE A 384 3.09 5.79 -8.08
C ILE A 384 3.46 4.92 -9.30
N ALA A 385 2.49 4.52 -10.13
CA ALA A 385 2.72 3.81 -11.38
C ALA A 385 3.42 4.69 -12.43
N ARG A 386 3.24 6.01 -12.38
CA ARG A 386 4.01 6.96 -13.21
C ARG A 386 5.35 7.29 -12.58
N TYR A 387 5.40 7.38 -11.25
CA TYR A 387 6.54 7.81 -10.48
C TYR A 387 6.94 6.77 -9.44
N TYR A 388 7.97 5.98 -9.77
CA TYR A 388 8.54 5.03 -8.82
C TYR A 388 8.92 5.78 -7.53
N THR A 389 8.41 5.27 -6.42
CA THR A 389 8.41 6.01 -5.15
C THR A 389 9.26 5.29 -4.11
N GLU A 390 10.19 6.01 -3.50
CA GLU A 390 10.96 5.57 -2.33
C GLU A 390 10.46 6.27 -1.07
N PHE A 391 10.22 5.48 -0.03
CA PHE A 391 9.84 5.90 1.30
C PHE A 391 11.05 5.74 2.24
N ASP A 392 11.71 6.85 2.56
CA ASP A 392 12.95 6.86 3.31
C ASP A 392 12.68 7.17 4.79
N ARG A 393 12.65 6.11 5.61
CA ARG A 393 12.40 6.21 7.06
C ARG A 393 13.59 6.81 7.80
N ARG A 394 14.81 6.60 7.32
CA ARG A 394 16.03 7.15 7.95
C ARG A 394 16.01 8.67 7.93
N ASN A 395 15.72 9.23 6.78
CA ASN A 395 15.86 10.65 6.51
C ASN A 395 14.52 11.41 6.55
N ASN A 396 13.40 10.71 6.86
CA ASN A 396 12.04 11.26 6.87
C ASN A 396 11.72 12.04 5.59
N ARG A 397 11.85 11.37 4.45
CA ARG A 397 11.64 11.97 3.13
C ARG A 397 11.02 10.96 2.16
N ILE A 398 10.43 11.49 1.10
CA ILE A 398 9.90 10.70 -0.01
C ILE A 398 10.67 11.07 -1.26
N GLY A 399 11.08 10.07 -2.03
CA GLY A 399 11.76 10.21 -3.31
C GLY A 399 10.89 9.77 -4.47
N PHE A 400 10.92 10.51 -5.57
CA PHE A 400 10.25 10.14 -6.81
C PHE A 400 11.22 10.11 -8.00
N ALA A 401 11.13 9.08 -8.82
CA ALA A 401 11.78 8.98 -10.13
C ALA A 401 10.76 8.52 -11.19
N THR A 402 11.00 8.80 -12.47
CA THR A 402 10.09 8.36 -13.54
C THR A 402 10.18 6.85 -13.71
N ALA A 403 9.05 6.15 -13.55
CA ALA A 403 8.98 4.71 -13.74
C ALA A 403 9.18 4.32 -15.21
N VAL A 404 9.79 3.15 -15.45
CA VAL A 404 10.04 2.57 -16.79
C VAL A 404 8.77 1.95 -17.36
#